data_AF-A0A482D3J2-F1
#
_entry.id   AF-A0A482D3J2-F1
#
_cell.length_a   1.000
_cell.length_b   1.000
_cell.length_c   1.000
_cell.angle_alpha   90.00
_cell.angle_beta   90.00
_cell.angle_gamma   90.00
#
_symmetry.space_group_name_H-M   'P 1'
#
loop_
_entity.id
_entity.type
_entity.pdbx_description
1 polymer ?
#
loop_
_entity_poly.entity_id
_entity_poly.type
_entity_poly.pdbx_seq_one_letter_code
_entity_poly.pdbx_strand_id
1 'polypeptide(L)'
;MLKDAVLVSSHIAFEAKEEGFYADVKGDGTDLKMEFEKGAGEISEISVKAPSRATFPLQYLEDIVKASPDLGEIVVHLKSNAPLKIEYSVEGAKVSYYLAPRIDSD
;
A
#
# COMPACT_ATOMS: atom_id res chain seq x y z
N MET A 1 -10.92 5.01 -3.64
CA MET A 1 -9.95 3.92 -3.94
C MET A 1 -9.86 2.90 -2.81
N LEU A 2 -9.23 3.19 -1.65
CA LEU A 2 -9.15 2.21 -0.54
C LEU A 2 -10.54 1.82 0.05
N LYS A 3 -11.47 2.78 0.15
CA LYS A 3 -12.85 2.53 0.60
C LYS A 3 -13.59 1.54 -0.31
N ASP A 4 -13.39 1.67 -1.61
CA ASP A 4 -14.02 0.81 -2.62
C ASP A 4 -13.42 -0.60 -2.56
N ALA A 5 -12.10 -0.70 -2.30
CA ALA A 5 -11.41 -1.96 -2.10
C ALA A 5 -11.91 -2.75 -0.87
N VAL A 6 -12.20 -2.06 0.24
CA VAL A 6 -12.75 -2.69 1.47
C VAL A 6 -14.10 -3.36 1.22
N LEU A 7 -14.90 -2.85 0.28
CA LEU A 7 -16.18 -3.46 -0.11
C LEU A 7 -16.01 -4.73 -0.94
N VAL A 8 -14.86 -4.90 -1.59
CA VAL A 8 -14.55 -6.01 -2.49
C VAL A 8 -13.85 -7.15 -1.75
N SER A 9 -12.90 -6.84 -0.87
CA SER A 9 -12.15 -7.85 -0.11
C SER A 9 -11.66 -7.31 1.24
N SER A 10 -11.22 -8.24 2.09
CA SER A 10 -10.54 -7.92 3.35
C SER A 10 -9.03 -7.72 3.19
N HIS A 11 -8.46 -8.06 2.03
CA HIS A 11 -7.02 -8.04 1.79
C HIS A 11 -6.64 -7.35 0.48
N ILE A 12 -5.45 -6.74 0.48
CA ILE A 12 -4.84 -6.12 -0.69
C ILE A 12 -3.40 -6.61 -0.83
N ALA A 13 -3.02 -7.00 -2.03
CA ALA A 13 -1.66 -7.34 -2.38
C ALA A 13 -0.99 -6.13 -3.02
N PHE A 14 0.10 -5.66 -2.42
CA PHE A 14 0.97 -4.65 -3.01
C PHE A 14 2.14 -5.30 -3.71
N GLU A 15 2.49 -4.74 -4.86
CA GLU A 15 3.64 -5.14 -5.66
C GLU A 15 4.39 -3.91 -6.13
N ALA A 16 5.71 -3.90 -5.99
CA ALA A 16 6.58 -2.84 -6.49
C ALA A 16 7.63 -3.44 -7.43
N LYS A 17 7.73 -2.88 -8.64
CA LYS A 17 8.70 -3.22 -9.68
C LYS A 17 9.34 -1.96 -10.25
N GLU A 18 10.33 -2.09 -11.11
CA GLU A 18 11.01 -0.93 -11.71
C GLU A 18 10.06 -0.04 -12.52
N GLU A 19 9.02 -0.64 -13.07
CA GLU A 19 7.99 0.00 -13.90
C GLU A 19 6.97 0.81 -13.08
N GLY A 20 6.77 0.45 -11.81
CA GLY A 20 5.73 1.10 -11.00
C GLY A 20 5.33 0.37 -9.73
N PHE A 21 4.29 0.91 -9.10
CA PHE A 21 3.62 0.35 -7.94
C PHE A 21 2.24 -0.17 -8.34
N TYR A 22 1.90 -1.35 -7.86
CA TYR A 22 0.68 -2.06 -8.23
C TYR A 22 -0.03 -2.54 -6.98
N ALA A 23 -1.36 -2.54 -7.04
CA ALA A 23 -2.19 -3.03 -5.96
C ALA A 23 -3.34 -3.89 -6.51
N ASP A 24 -3.40 -5.14 -6.07
CA ASP A 24 -4.43 -6.11 -6.42
C ASP A 24 -5.34 -6.39 -5.22
N VAL A 25 -6.65 -6.31 -5.43
CA VAL A 25 -7.68 -6.69 -4.46
C VAL A 25 -8.54 -7.76 -5.11
N LYS A 26 -8.56 -8.95 -4.52
CA LYS A 26 -9.36 -10.09 -5.02
C LYS A 26 -10.53 -10.34 -4.10
N GLY A 27 -11.74 -10.22 -4.63
CA GLY A 27 -13.00 -10.43 -3.91
C GLY A 27 -13.78 -11.62 -4.44
N ASP A 28 -14.92 -11.92 -3.82
CA ASP A 28 -15.84 -12.99 -4.22
C ASP A 28 -16.61 -12.61 -5.50
N GLY A 29 -15.91 -12.61 -6.63
CA GLY A 29 -16.46 -12.37 -7.97
C GLY A 29 -16.16 -10.99 -8.56
N THR A 30 -15.43 -10.13 -7.84
CA THR A 30 -14.93 -8.85 -8.36
C THR A 30 -13.48 -8.66 -7.97
N ASP A 31 -12.62 -8.41 -8.96
CA ASP A 31 -11.21 -8.08 -8.76
C ASP A 31 -11.00 -6.60 -9.08
N LEU A 32 -10.27 -5.90 -8.23
CA LEU A 32 -9.88 -4.51 -8.44
C LEU A 32 -8.35 -4.43 -8.54
N LYS A 33 -7.88 -3.80 -9.62
CA LYS A 33 -6.46 -3.57 -9.88
C LYS A 33 -6.18 -2.08 -10.00
N MET A 34 -5.12 -1.63 -9.34
CA MET A 34 -4.62 -0.27 -9.43
C MET A 34 -3.16 -0.33 -9.85
N GLU A 35 -2.82 0.46 -10.86
CA GLU A 35 -1.48 0.50 -11.44
C GLU A 35 -1.01 1.95 -11.45
N PHE A 36 0.16 2.18 -10.86
CA PHE A 36 0.77 3.49 -10.75
C PHE A 36 2.15 3.40 -11.39
N GLU A 37 2.25 3.87 -12.63
CA GLU A 37 3.50 3.84 -13.38
C GLU A 37 4.52 4.83 -12.81
N LYS A 38 5.80 4.49 -12.94
CA LYS A 38 6.88 5.39 -12.59
C LYS A 38 6.81 6.68 -13.42
N GLY A 39 6.75 7.82 -12.74
CA GLY A 39 6.64 9.14 -13.37
C GLY A 39 5.20 9.55 -13.69
N ALA A 40 4.20 8.76 -13.30
CA ALA A 40 2.82 9.21 -13.20
C ALA A 40 2.71 10.35 -12.17
N GLY A 41 1.73 11.24 -12.33
CA GLY A 41 1.57 12.42 -11.46
C GLY A 41 1.31 12.08 -9.99
N GLU A 42 0.88 10.85 -9.73
CA GLU A 42 0.53 10.30 -8.42
C GLU A 42 1.74 9.75 -7.65
N ILE A 43 2.88 9.47 -8.32
CA ILE A 43 4.12 9.00 -7.68
C ILE A 43 5.19 10.08 -7.76
N SER A 44 5.54 10.66 -6.61
CA SER A 44 6.64 11.62 -6.52
C SER A 44 8.01 10.97 -6.73
N GLU A 45 8.25 9.80 -6.11
CA GLU A 45 9.48 9.02 -6.28
C GLU A 45 9.19 7.53 -6.10
N ILE A 46 9.88 6.68 -6.86
CA ILE A 46 9.89 5.23 -6.66
C ILE A 46 11.32 4.69 -6.82
N SER A 47 11.78 3.93 -5.83
CA SER A 47 13.10 3.30 -5.81
C SER A 47 12.96 1.82 -5.47
N VAL A 48 13.22 0.96 -6.45
CA VAL A 48 13.09 -0.50 -6.33
C VAL A 48 14.47 -1.13 -6.42
N LYS A 49 14.90 -1.79 -5.34
CA LYS A 49 16.15 -2.58 -5.33
C LYS A 49 15.96 -4.01 -5.81
N ALA A 50 14.77 -4.56 -5.57
CA ALA A 50 14.33 -5.86 -6.01
C ALA A 50 12.80 -5.87 -6.10
N PRO A 51 12.20 -6.60 -7.04
CA PRO A 51 10.75 -6.78 -7.09
C PRO A 51 10.25 -7.29 -5.74
N SER A 52 9.20 -6.65 -5.23
CA SER A 52 8.65 -7.00 -3.92
C SER A 52 7.14 -7.13 -3.97
N ARG A 53 6.61 -8.12 -3.27
CA ARG A 53 5.18 -8.38 -3.20
C ARG A 53 4.79 -8.86 -1.80
N ALA A 54 3.72 -8.30 -1.25
CA ALA A 54 3.16 -8.75 0.02
C ALA A 54 1.67 -8.38 0.15
N THR A 55 0.94 -9.17 0.93
CA THR A 55 -0.50 -9.00 1.15
C THR A 55 -0.76 -8.45 2.54
N PHE A 56 -1.68 -7.51 2.67
CA PHE A 56 -2.00 -6.83 3.93
C PHE A 56 -3.51 -6.75 4.15
N PRO A 57 -3.97 -6.69 5.41
CA PRO A 57 -5.38 -6.46 5.70
C PRO A 57 -5.77 -5.02 5.36
N LEU A 58 -6.84 -4.86 4.57
CA LEU A 58 -7.31 -3.56 4.07
C LEU A 58 -7.77 -2.62 5.17
N GLN A 59 -8.43 -3.15 6.21
CA GLN A 59 -8.98 -2.34 7.30
C GLN A 59 -7.90 -1.48 7.97
N TYR A 60 -6.73 -2.06 8.27
CA TYR A 60 -5.64 -1.32 8.90
C TYR A 60 -5.04 -0.27 7.98
N LEU A 61 -4.92 -0.56 6.68
CA LEU A 61 -4.46 0.43 5.70
C LEU A 61 -5.42 1.61 5.59
N GLU A 62 -6.73 1.34 5.62
CA GLU A 62 -7.75 2.38 5.60
C GLU A 62 -7.63 3.29 6.83
N ASP A 63 -7.46 2.72 8.02
CA ASP A 63 -7.33 3.48 9.28
C ASP A 63 -6.03 4.31 9.31
N ILE A 64 -4.92 3.74 8.82
CA ILE A 64 -3.63 4.46 8.72
C ILE A 64 -3.71 5.64 7.75
N VAL A 65 -4.35 5.46 6.59
CA VAL A 65 -4.47 6.50 5.55
C VAL A 65 -5.48 7.57 5.96
N LYS A 66 -6.59 7.21 6.63
CA LYS A 66 -7.55 8.19 7.19
C LYS A 66 -6.91 9.15 8.20
N ALA A 67 -5.87 8.70 8.90
CA ALA A 67 -5.13 9.53 9.85
C ALA A 67 -4.05 10.41 9.18
N SER A 68 -3.80 10.23 7.88
CA SER A 68 -2.87 11.06 7.11
C SER A 68 -3.51 12.39 6.74
N PRO A 69 -2.78 13.52 6.79
CA PRO A 69 -3.29 14.79 6.31
C PRO A 69 -3.49 14.77 4.78
N ASP A 70 -4.56 15.41 4.31
CA ASP A 70 -5.03 15.40 2.91
C ASP A 70 -4.01 15.91 1.87
N LEU A 71 -2.95 16.61 2.31
CA LEU A 71 -1.96 17.27 1.45
C LEU A 71 -0.51 16.80 1.68
N GLY A 72 -0.30 15.78 2.51
CA GLY A 72 1.02 15.27 2.85
C GLY A 72 1.52 14.16 1.93
N GLU A 73 2.83 14.10 1.71
CA GLU A 73 3.47 12.95 1.06
C GLU A 73 3.45 11.74 2.00
N ILE A 74 3.04 10.58 1.47
CA ILE A 74 3.08 9.30 2.17
C ILE A 74 4.21 8.47 1.58
N VAL A 75 5.16 8.08 2.43
CA VAL A 75 6.27 7.20 2.04
C VAL A 75 5.95 5.78 2.44
N VAL A 76 6.02 4.87 1.46
CA VAL A 76 5.74 3.44 1.66
C VAL A 76 7.02 2.64 1.41
N HIS A 77 7.43 1.84 2.40
CA HIS A 77 8.53 0.88 2.24
C HIS A 77 7.98 -0.53 2.20
N LEU A 78 8.08 -1.15 1.03
CA LEU A 78 7.63 -2.51 0.77
C LEU A 78 8.82 -3.47 0.70
N LYS A 79 8.68 -4.64 1.32
CA LYS A 79 9.59 -5.76 1.19
C LYS A 79 8.79 -7.06 1.29
N SER A 80 9.12 -8.03 0.44
CA SER A 80 8.46 -9.35 0.46
C SER A 80 8.67 -10.02 1.82
N ASN A 81 7.60 -10.62 2.35
CA ASN A 81 7.59 -11.33 3.64
C ASN A 81 8.09 -10.49 4.84
N ALA A 82 7.93 -9.17 4.79
CA ALA A 82 8.30 -8.26 5.87
C ALA A 82 7.18 -7.25 6.15
N PRO A 83 7.15 -6.62 7.34
CA PRO A 83 6.22 -5.56 7.65
C PRO A 83 6.30 -4.41 6.64
N LEU A 84 5.13 -3.96 6.19
CA LEU A 84 4.98 -2.70 5.46
C LEU A 84 5.27 -1.56 6.42
N LYS A 85 6.12 -0.62 6.01
CA LYS A 85 6.33 0.62 6.76
C LYS A 85 5.68 1.77 6.00
N ILE A 86 4.82 2.52 6.68
CA ILE A 86 4.17 3.72 6.14
C ILE A 86 4.61 4.91 6.98
N GLU A 87 5.08 5.98 6.33
CA GLU A 87 5.52 7.21 7.01
C GLU A 87 4.83 8.42 6.39
N TYR A 88 4.37 9.34 7.25
CA TYR A 88 3.87 10.65 6.85
C TYR A 88 4.07 11.66 7.98
N SER A 89 3.96 12.94 7.67
CA SER A 89 4.09 14.03 8.64
C SER A 89 2.72 14.58 9.04
N VAL A 90 2.47 14.76 10.33
CA VAL A 90 1.27 15.40 10.90
C VAL A 90 1.74 16.59 11.72
N GLU A 91 1.38 17.82 11.30
CA GLU A 91 1.74 19.07 12.00
C GLU A 91 3.26 19.19 12.33
N GLY A 92 4.12 18.70 11.43
CA GLY A 92 5.57 18.71 11.60
C GLY A 92 6.14 17.55 12.44
N ALA A 93 5.28 16.69 13.02
CA ALA A 93 5.68 15.45 13.66
C ALA A 93 5.68 14.30 12.64
N LYS A 94 6.72 13.46 12.67
CA LYS A 94 6.81 12.28 11.81
C LYS A 94 6.12 11.09 12.46
N VAL A 95 5.17 10.49 11.76
CA VAL A 95 4.48 9.27 12.19
C VAL A 95 4.96 8.09 11.35
N SER A 96 5.13 6.93 11.98
CA SER A 96 5.58 5.70 11.30
C SER A 96 4.74 4.52 11.77
N TYR A 97 4.07 3.87 10.83
CA TYR A 97 3.29 2.66 11.06
C TYR A 97 4.01 1.44 10.50
N TYR A 98 3.86 0.32 11.20
CA TYR A 98 4.36 -0.97 10.76
C TYR A 98 3.18 -1.94 10.72
N LEU A 99 2.89 -2.47 9.52
CA LEU A 99 1.80 -3.41 9.31
C LEU A 99 2.37 -4.76 8.89
N ALA A 100 2.13 -5.79 9.70
CA ALA A 100 2.58 -7.14 9.39
C ALA A 100 1.90 -7.66 8.11
N PRO A 101 2.65 -8.33 7.22
CA PRO A 101 2.05 -8.98 6.07
C PRO A 101 1.21 -10.16 6.53
N ARG A 102 0.16 -10.46 5.79
CA ARG A 102 -0.51 -11.75 5.89
C ARG A 102 0.41 -12.81 5.28
N ILE A 103 0.82 -13.75 6.11
CA ILE A 103 1.51 -14.96 5.68
C ILE A 103 0.40 -16.00 5.49
N ASP A 104 0.07 -16.30 4.23
CA ASP A 104 -0.66 -17.54 3.98
C ASP A 104 0.29 -18.69 4.34
N SER A 105 -0.08 -19.40 5.40
CA SER A 105 0.60 -20.63 5.78
C SER A 105 0.06 -21.72 4.86
N ASP A 106 0.75 -21.95 3.74
CA ASP A 106 0.68 -23.26 3.10
C ASP A 106 1.52 -24.27 3.89
#